data_AF-A0A914SJA1-F1
#
_entry.id   AF-A0A914SJA1-F1
#
_cell.length_a   1.000
_cell.length_b   1.000
_cell.length_c   1.000
_cell.angle_alpha   90.00
_cell.angle_beta   90.00
_cell.angle_gamma   90.00
#
_symmetry.space_group_name_H-M   'P 1'
#
loop_
_entity.id
_entity.type
_entity.pdbx_description
1 polymer ?
#
loop_
_entity_poly.entity_id
_entity_poly.type
_entity_poly.pdbx_seq_one_letter_code
_entity_poly.pdbx_strand_id
1 'polypeptide(L)'
;MRLMSFVIFFAAVIGFTNAYKIGILLPDISRSQLLFNQRMGEVLADAGHNVTLIRLQTLENDGKDIKIATRPGMVEWKVDGFLDEIDYDWIK
;
A
#
# COMPACT_ATOMS: atom_id res chain seq x y z
N MET A 1 20.40 18.72 36.24
CA MET A 1 19.17 17.90 36.33
C MET A 1 18.18 18.17 35.21
N ARG A 2 17.87 19.43 34.84
CA ARG A 2 16.88 19.75 33.79
C ARG A 2 17.15 19.13 32.40
N LEU A 3 18.40 19.15 31.94
CA LEU A 3 18.76 18.55 30.63
C LEU A 3 18.53 17.04 30.60
N MET A 4 18.85 16.34 31.69
CA MET A 4 18.71 14.88 31.77
C MET A 4 17.24 14.47 31.75
N SER A 5 16.37 15.25 32.40
CA SER A 5 14.92 15.06 32.33
C SER A 5 14.37 15.25 30.90
N PHE A 6 14.90 16.23 30.14
CA PHE A 6 14.52 16.41 28.73
C PHE A 6 14.93 15.24 27.84
N VAL A 7 16.14 14.70 28.04
CA VAL A 7 16.64 13.54 27.28
C VAL A 7 15.81 12.29 27.56
N ILE A 8 15.48 12.02 28.82
CA ILE A 8 14.65 10.87 29.21
C ILE A 8 13.23 11.01 28.63
N PHE A 9 12.66 12.22 28.65
CA PHE A 9 11.36 12.49 28.06
C PHE A 9 11.33 12.21 26.55
N PHE A 10 12.32 12.69 25.80
CA PHE A 10 12.41 12.43 24.36
C PHE A 10 12.62 10.95 24.04
N ALA A 11 13.47 10.26 24.79
CA ALA A 11 13.69 8.82 24.63
C ALA A 11 12.40 8.01 24.89
N ALA A 12 11.61 8.39 25.89
CA ALA A 12 10.33 7.77 26.18
C ALA A 12 9.35 7.96 25.02
N VAL A 13 9.23 9.18 24.46
CA VAL A 13 8.31 9.48 23.35
C VAL A 13 8.64 8.66 22.10
N ILE A 14 9.92 8.49 21.76
CA ILE A 14 10.34 7.69 20.60
C ILE A 14 9.90 6.21 20.74
N GLY A 15 9.93 5.67 21.96
CA GLY A 15 9.49 4.29 22.25
C GLY A 15 7.99 4.04 22.04
N PHE A 16 7.16 5.07 21.93
CA PHE A 16 5.73 4.94 21.64
C PHE A 16 5.37 5.04 20.16
N THR A 17 6.33 5.34 19.27
CA THR A 17 6.08 5.42 17.83
C THR A 17 6.26 4.04 17.18
N ASN A 18 5.30 3.60 16.37
CA ASN A 18 5.40 2.35 15.60
C ASN A 18 5.19 2.62 14.12
N ALA A 19 6.20 2.30 13.31
CA ALA A 19 6.13 2.33 11.85
C ALA A 19 5.93 0.91 11.32
N TYR A 20 4.77 0.63 10.72
CA TYR A 20 4.43 -0.69 10.18
C TYR A 20 4.72 -0.77 8.67
N LYS A 21 4.89 -2.00 8.18
CA LYS A 21 4.86 -2.33 6.75
C LYS A 21 3.44 -2.76 6.39
N ILE A 22 2.77 -2.02 5.52
CA ILE A 22 1.36 -2.23 5.19
C ILE A 22 1.23 -2.53 3.71
N GLY A 23 0.67 -3.70 3.39
CA GLY A 23 0.27 -4.06 2.02
C GLY A 23 -1.20 -3.75 1.80
N ILE A 24 -1.53 -2.98 0.77
CA ILE A 24 -2.90 -2.72 0.32
C ILE A 24 -3.09 -3.49 -0.98
N LEU A 25 -4.12 -4.32 -1.07
CA LEU A 25 -4.48 -5.03 -2.30
C LEU A 25 -5.53 -4.21 -3.06
N LEU A 26 -5.25 -3.92 -4.33
CA LEU A 26 -6.09 -3.07 -5.17
C LEU A 26 -6.43 -3.83 -6.45
N PRO A 27 -7.67 -4.29 -6.63
CA PRO A 27 -8.10 -4.81 -7.91
C PRO A 27 -8.22 -3.66 -8.92
N ASP A 28 -7.57 -3.78 -10.07
CA ASP A 28 -7.62 -2.80 -11.17
C ASP A 28 -8.91 -2.94 -12.00
N ILE A 29 -10.05 -2.81 -11.33
CA ILE A 29 -11.38 -2.97 -11.94
C ILE A 29 -11.98 -1.60 -12.28
N SER A 30 -11.71 -0.58 -11.46
CA SER A 30 -12.25 0.77 -11.69
C SER A 30 -11.40 1.86 -11.05
N ARG A 31 -11.45 3.06 -11.66
CA ARG A 31 -10.70 4.23 -11.21
C ARG A 31 -11.05 4.69 -9.80
N SER A 32 -12.31 4.57 -9.39
CA SER A 32 -12.77 4.98 -8.05
C SER A 32 -12.19 4.08 -6.97
N GLN A 33 -12.13 2.76 -7.20
CA GLN A 33 -11.54 1.80 -6.27
C GLN A 33 -10.03 2.02 -6.12
N LEU A 34 -9.35 2.25 -7.24
CA LEU A 34 -7.93 2.59 -7.25
C LEU A 34 -7.63 3.89 -6.49
N LEU A 35 -8.37 4.96 -6.76
CA LEU A 35 -8.17 6.26 -6.13
C LEU A 35 -8.46 6.22 -4.62
N PHE A 36 -9.48 5.48 -4.20
CA PHE A 36 -9.81 5.32 -2.79
C PHE A 36 -8.67 4.66 -2.02
N ASN A 37 -8.19 3.50 -2.52
CA ASN A 37 -7.10 2.76 -1.88
C ASN A 37 -5.77 3.52 -1.93
N GLN A 38 -5.51 4.27 -3.01
CA GLN A 38 -4.37 5.18 -3.07
C GLN A 38 -4.45 6.22 -1.95
N ARG A 39 -5.59 6.91 -1.78
CA ARG A 39 -5.75 7.93 -0.73
C ARG A 39 -5.58 7.35 0.67
N MET A 40 -6.07 6.14 0.90
CA MET A 40 -5.79 5.43 2.15
C MET A 40 -4.29 5.18 2.33
N GLY A 41 -3.61 4.72 1.28
CA GLY A 41 -2.16 4.54 1.30
C GLY A 41 -1.39 5.83 1.58
N GLU A 42 -1.84 6.95 1.01
CA GLU A 42 -1.26 8.27 1.28
C GLU A 42 -1.39 8.67 2.75
N VAL A 43 -2.58 8.51 3.34
CA VAL A 43 -2.80 8.81 4.77
C VAL A 43 -1.94 7.92 5.67
N LEU A 44 -1.77 6.64 5.32
CA LEU A 44 -0.92 5.71 6.07
C LEU A 44 0.58 6.04 5.93
N ALA A 45 1.02 6.43 4.73
CA ALA A 45 2.40 6.86 4.49
C ALA A 45 2.71 8.18 5.23
N ASP A 46 1.77 9.14 5.23
CA ASP A 46 1.88 10.41 5.97
C ASP A 46 1.94 10.17 7.49
N ALA A 47 1.34 9.08 7.99
CA ALA A 47 1.47 8.64 9.38
C ALA A 47 2.83 7.96 9.70
N GLY A 48 3.73 7.84 8.72
CA GLY A 48 5.06 7.25 8.89
C GLY A 48 5.13 5.74 8.64
N HIS A 49 4.10 5.13 8.05
CA HIS A 49 4.13 3.73 7.67
C HIS A 49 4.79 3.52 6.30
N ASN A 50 5.38 2.33 6.11
CA ASN A 50 5.88 1.92 4.80
C ASN A 50 4.74 1.19 4.06
N VAL A 51 4.20 1.82 3.04
CA VAL A 51 2.99 1.35 2.36
C VAL A 51 3.34 0.77 1.00
N THR A 52 2.83 -0.42 0.72
CA THR A 52 2.95 -1.10 -0.57
C THR A 52 1.56 -1.26 -1.17
N LEU A 53 1.31 -0.60 -2.31
CA LEU A 53 0.12 -0.81 -3.12
C LEU A 53 0.35 -1.98 -4.07
N ILE A 54 -0.42 -3.05 -3.92
CA ILE A 54 -0.33 -4.26 -4.74
C ILE A 54 -1.53 -4.25 -5.67
N ARG A 55 -1.31 -3.84 -6.91
CA ARG A 55 -2.33 -3.72 -7.94
C ARG A 55 -2.48 -5.03 -8.69
N LEU A 56 -3.66 -5.62 -8.62
CA LEU A 56 -4.03 -6.82 -9.34
C LEU A 56 -4.63 -6.41 -10.69
N GLN A 57 -3.90 -6.65 -11.77
CA GLN A 57 -4.37 -6.37 -13.13
C GLN A 57 -5.44 -7.37 -13.54
N THR A 58 -6.56 -6.88 -14.06
CA THR A 58 -7.61 -7.72 -14.65
C THR A 58 -7.49 -7.73 -16.17
N LEU A 59 -7.93 -8.83 -16.80
CA LEU A 59 -7.90 -9.04 -18.26
C LEU A 59 -8.65 -7.97 -19.07
N GLU A 60 -9.53 -7.21 -18.42
CA GLU A 60 -10.42 -6.23 -19.04
C GLU A 60 -9.90 -4.79 -18.83
N ASN A 61 -8.66 -4.54 -19.25
CA ASN A 61 -8.19 -3.17 -19.42
C ASN A 61 -7.93 -2.95 -20.90
N ASP A 62 -8.91 -2.37 -21.60
CA ASP A 62 -8.85 -1.94 -23.01
C ASP A 62 -7.79 -0.84 -23.24
N GLY A 63 -6.54 -1.09 -22.87
CA GLY A 63 -5.40 -0.20 -23.05
C GLY A 63 -5.41 1.09 -22.23
N LYS A 64 -6.38 1.29 -21.32
CA LYS A 64 -6.47 2.50 -20.48
C LYS A 64 -5.84 2.27 -19.11
N ASP A 65 -4.53 2.06 -19.13
CA ASP A 65 -3.68 2.00 -17.95
C ASP A 65 -3.97 3.20 -17.03
N ILE A 66 -4.70 2.96 -15.92
CA ILE A 66 -5.10 4.03 -15.01
C ILE A 66 -3.86 4.42 -14.20
N LYS A 67 -3.19 5.49 -14.65
CA LYS A 67 -2.04 6.03 -13.94
C LYS A 67 -2.47 6.57 -12.59
N ILE A 68 -1.76 6.11 -11.56
CA ILE A 68 -1.88 6.61 -10.21
C ILE A 68 -0.53 7.21 -9.82
N ALA A 69 -0.51 8.35 -9.13
CA ALA A 69 0.73 8.94 -8.62
C ALA A 69 1.00 8.42 -7.22
N THR A 70 2.09 7.69 -7.03
CA THR A 70 2.59 7.32 -5.69
C THR A 70 3.41 8.44 -5.07
N ARG A 71 3.28 8.62 -3.76
CA ARG A 71 4.07 9.58 -2.97
C ARG A 71 5.34 8.95 -2.39
N PRO A 72 6.31 9.77 -1.92
CA PRO A 72 7.43 9.27 -1.13
C PRO A 72 6.95 8.45 0.08
N GLY A 73 7.53 7.28 0.31
CA GLY A 73 7.09 6.34 1.36
C GLY A 73 6.05 5.31 0.90
N MET A 74 5.61 5.39 -0.36
CA MET A 74 4.76 4.39 -0.99
C MET A 74 5.49 3.68 -2.14
N VAL A 75 5.28 2.37 -2.26
CA VAL A 75 5.74 1.56 -3.38
C VAL A 75 4.54 0.93 -4.08
N GLU A 76 4.53 0.90 -5.40
CA GLU A 76 3.53 0.20 -6.19
C GLU A 76 4.10 -1.07 -6.82
N TRP A 77 3.35 -2.16 -6.72
CA TRP A 77 3.57 -3.41 -7.44
C TRP A 77 2.39 -3.68 -8.34
N LYS A 78 2.63 -3.85 -9.63
CA LYS A 78 1.65 -4.39 -10.55
C LYS A 78 1.83 -5.91 -10.63
N VAL A 79 0.77 -6.66 -10.38
CA VAL A 79 0.76 -8.13 -10.38
C VAL A 79 -0.38 -8.58 -11.28
N ASP A 80 -0.13 -9.58 -12.11
CA ASP A 80 -1.17 -10.15 -12.95
C ASP A 80 -2.15 -10.93 -12.05
N GLY A 81 -3.41 -10.48 -12.04
CA GLY A 81 -4.45 -11.01 -11.16
C GLY A 81 -5.12 -12.28 -11.68
N PHE A 82 -4.77 -12.70 -12.89
CA PHE A 82 -5.21 -13.95 -13.50
C PHE A 82 -4.00 -14.88 -13.63
N LEU A 83 -4.20 -16.14 -13.23
CA LEU A 83 -3.34 -17.23 -13.70
C LEU A 83 -3.68 -17.38 -15.18
N ASP A 84 -2.67 -17.28 -16.04
CA ASP A 84 -2.78 -17.75 -17.42
C ASP A 84 -3.34 -19.17 -17.35
N GLU A 85 -4.58 -19.34 -17.83
CA GLU A 85 -5.31 -20.62 -17.78
C GLU A 85 -5.73 -21.03 -16.35
N ILE A 86 -6.99 -20.82 -15.99
CA ILE A 86 -7.59 -21.60 -14.89
C ILE A 86 -7.67 -23.03 -15.43
N ASP A 87 -6.70 -23.86 -15.07
CA ASP A 87 -6.75 -25.29 -15.32
C ASP A 87 -7.96 -25.85 -14.54
N TYR A 88 -9.00 -26.23 -15.27
CA TYR A 88 -10.21 -26.85 -14.72
C TYR A 88 -10.09 -28.39 -14.66
N ASP A 89 -8.94 -28.99 -14.99
CA ASP A 89 -8.79 -30.45 -15.03
C ASP A 89 -8.91 -31.11 -13.64
N TRP A 90 -8.82 -30.35 -12.55
CA TRP A 90 -9.06 -30.85 -11.19
C TRP A 90 -10.54 -31.00 -10.80
N ILE A 91 -11.48 -30.58 -11.67
CA ILE A 91 -12.94 -30.73 -11.45
C ILE A 91 -13.52 -31.96 -12.20
N LYS A 92 -12.70 -32.78 -12.85
CA LYS A 92 -13.13 -34.03 -13.49
C LYS A 92 -13.07 -35.23 -12.56
#